data_AF-A0A349ZQQ9-F1
#
_entry.id   AF-A0A349ZQQ9-F1
#
_cell.length_a   1.000
_cell.length_b   1.000
_cell.length_c   1.000
_cell.angle_alpha   90.00
_cell.angle_beta   90.00
_cell.angle_gamma   90.00
#
_symmetry.space_group_name_H-M   'P 1'
#
loop_
_entity.id
_entity.type
_entity.pdbx_description
1 polymer ?
#
loop_
_entity_poly.entity_id
_entity_poly.type
_entity_poly.pdbx_seq_one_letter_code
_entity_poly.pdbx_strand_id
1 'polypeptide(L)'
;MSSLTTGFSEMSLDDVKEQIRLKEENDRRYQTDFVNSRQFDIDARHPVMAVDDEHGEFVILTDKNPDIFSFDDIASYNVDLKTQYLSEEERKKNTGLSGLLDYLLSDDFGSRFPDLPSVSRNYKITGMYFQINFKANPFHAEKVRIDMLPSWSNSEVEIEKAYICSNDIYQCIKEYKEESRSMRRAQATGADNGAAAGGMEQIKQLKELLDMGAITQDEFDTKKKQILGL
;
A
#
# COMPACT_ATOMS: atom_id res chain seq x y z
N MET A 1 -37.05 2.67 8.34
CA MET A 1 -36.23 3.83 8.75
C MET A 1 -35.21 3.33 9.75
N SER A 2 -34.04 2.91 9.28
CA SER A 2 -32.98 2.36 10.13
C SER A 2 -31.95 3.44 10.38
N SER A 3 -31.63 3.67 11.64
CA SER A 3 -30.81 4.75 12.16
C SER A 3 -29.38 4.71 11.63
N LEU A 4 -28.96 5.84 11.06
CA LEU A 4 -27.56 6.22 10.99
C LEU A 4 -27.06 6.47 12.42
N THR A 5 -26.52 5.44 13.07
CA THR A 5 -25.59 5.64 14.20
C THR A 5 -24.25 6.04 13.62
N THR A 6 -24.18 7.30 13.19
CA THR A 6 -22.96 8.01 12.84
C THR A 6 -22.13 8.17 14.10
N GLY A 7 -20.88 7.69 14.08
CA GLY A 7 -19.86 7.89 15.12
C GLY A 7 -19.39 9.35 15.26
N PHE A 8 -20.32 10.30 15.30
CA PHE A 8 -20.09 11.72 15.52
C PHE A 8 -20.14 12.12 17.01
N SER A 9 -20.25 11.14 17.90
CA SER A 9 -20.27 11.38 19.34
C SER A 9 -18.82 11.50 19.82
N GLU A 10 -18.41 12.74 20.13
CA GLU A 10 -17.15 13.16 20.81
C GLU A 10 -15.99 13.74 19.97
N MET A 11 -16.25 14.44 18.85
CA MET A 11 -15.20 15.33 18.29
C MET A 11 -15.31 16.75 18.87
N SER A 12 -14.19 17.30 19.33
CA SER A 12 -14.10 18.69 19.76
C SER A 12 -14.15 19.65 18.55
N LEU A 13 -14.44 20.93 18.80
CA LEU A 13 -14.40 21.95 17.75
C LEU A 13 -13.00 22.07 17.12
N ASP A 14 -11.95 21.82 17.90
CA ASP A 14 -10.57 21.86 17.41
C ASP A 14 -10.26 20.64 16.54
N ASP A 15 -10.81 19.46 16.84
CA ASP A 15 -10.70 18.28 15.98
C ASP A 15 -11.38 18.49 14.63
N VAL A 16 -12.54 19.15 14.62
CA VAL A 16 -13.25 19.50 13.37
C VAL A 16 -12.41 20.46 12.52
N LYS A 17 -11.83 21.49 13.12
CA LYS A 17 -10.97 22.44 12.40
C LYS A 17 -9.74 21.75 11.83
N GLU A 18 -9.13 20.87 12.60
CA GLU A 18 -7.96 20.12 12.16
C GLU A 18 -8.31 19.16 11.02
N GLN A 19 -9.45 18.47 11.07
CA GLN A 19 -9.91 17.66 9.94
C GLN A 19 -10.14 18.48 8.67
N ILE A 20 -10.73 19.68 8.78
CA ILE A 20 -10.91 20.56 7.63
C ILE A 20 -9.54 20.97 7.06
N ARG A 21 -8.60 21.38 7.93
CA ARG A 21 -7.24 21.76 7.53
C ARG A 21 -6.53 20.61 6.81
N LEU A 22 -6.58 19.41 7.37
CA LEU A 22 -5.99 18.20 6.78
C LEU A 22 -6.60 17.88 5.43
N LYS A 23 -7.92 18.04 5.29
CA LYS A 23 -8.60 17.84 4.02
C LYS A 23 -8.12 18.85 2.98
N GLU A 24 -8.16 20.15 3.27
CA GLU A 24 -7.69 21.19 2.34
C GLU A 24 -6.21 21.00 1.93
N GLU A 25 -5.37 20.59 2.87
CA GLU A 25 -3.97 20.24 2.60
C GLU A 25 -3.87 19.03 1.66
N ASN A 26 -4.68 17.99 1.89
CA ASN A 26 -4.75 16.82 1.03
C ASN A 26 -5.24 17.14 -0.39
N ASP A 27 -6.28 17.96 -0.56
CA ASP A 27 -6.73 18.44 -1.88
C ASP A 27 -5.59 19.14 -2.61
N ARG A 28 -4.87 20.02 -1.92
CA ARG A 28 -3.74 20.75 -2.49
C ARG A 28 -2.64 19.79 -2.93
N ARG A 29 -2.22 18.88 -2.04
CA ARG A 29 -1.18 17.88 -2.32
C ARG A 29 -1.56 17.01 -3.50
N TYR A 30 -2.82 16.56 -3.58
CA TYR A 30 -3.29 15.74 -4.69
C TYR A 30 -3.22 16.49 -6.03
N GLN A 31 -3.47 17.79 -6.03
CA GLN A 31 -3.42 18.61 -7.25
C GLN A 31 -2.00 19.05 -7.66
N THR A 32 -1.08 19.23 -6.71
CA THR A 32 0.22 19.84 -6.99
C THR A 32 1.41 18.90 -6.85
N ASP A 33 1.34 17.95 -5.92
CA ASP A 33 2.49 17.20 -5.42
C ASP A 33 2.41 15.71 -5.79
N PHE A 34 1.19 15.15 -5.91
CA PHE A 34 0.99 13.73 -6.23
C PHE A 34 1.30 13.42 -7.70
N VAL A 35 2.26 12.51 -7.91
CA VAL A 35 2.72 12.07 -9.23
C VAL A 35 2.17 10.68 -9.53
N ASN A 36 1.15 10.60 -10.38
CA ASN A 36 0.59 9.31 -10.82
C ASN A 36 1.61 8.54 -11.67
N SER A 37 2.34 7.64 -11.01
CA SER A 37 3.39 6.79 -11.57
C SER A 37 2.82 5.47 -12.09
N ARG A 38 1.85 4.90 -11.39
CA ARG A 38 1.12 3.68 -11.76
C ARG A 38 -0.35 3.84 -11.47
N GLN A 39 -1.18 3.23 -12.30
CA GLN A 39 -2.62 3.17 -12.10
C GLN A 39 -3.13 1.74 -12.27
N PHE A 40 -4.02 1.33 -11.36
CA PHE A 40 -4.69 0.04 -11.38
C PHE A 40 -6.15 0.23 -11.72
N ASP A 41 -6.60 -0.52 -12.72
CA ASP A 41 -7.92 -0.42 -13.30
C ASP A 41 -8.58 -1.80 -13.36
N ILE A 42 -9.85 -1.89 -12.97
CA ILE A 42 -10.65 -3.11 -13.21
C ILE A 42 -11.03 -3.17 -14.70
N ASP A 43 -11.37 -2.01 -15.25
CA ASP A 43 -11.55 -1.78 -16.68
C ASP A 43 -11.28 -0.31 -17.03
N ALA A 44 -11.30 0.00 -18.32
CA ALA A 44 -11.01 1.34 -18.86
C ALA A 44 -11.90 2.48 -18.33
N ARG A 45 -12.97 2.19 -17.58
CA ARG A 45 -13.88 3.18 -16.99
C ARG A 45 -13.85 3.20 -15.46
N HIS A 46 -13.18 2.24 -14.83
CA HIS A 46 -13.17 2.07 -13.38
C HIS A 46 -11.73 1.98 -12.86
N PRO A 47 -10.99 3.10 -12.89
CA PRO A 47 -9.73 3.18 -12.18
C PRO A 47 -9.99 3.09 -10.68
N VAL A 48 -9.21 2.28 -9.98
CA VAL A 48 -9.44 2.02 -8.55
C VAL A 48 -8.35 2.56 -7.66
N MET A 49 -7.10 2.57 -8.13
CA MET A 49 -5.97 3.03 -7.36
C MET A 49 -4.94 3.70 -8.26
N ALA A 50 -4.41 4.85 -7.84
CA ALA A 50 -3.21 5.43 -8.42
C ALA A 50 -2.11 5.47 -7.37
N VAL A 51 -0.87 5.33 -7.83
CA VAL A 51 0.33 5.24 -7.00
C VAL A 51 1.31 6.30 -7.41
N ASP A 52 1.89 6.93 -6.40
CA ASP A 52 3.05 7.78 -6.48
C ASP A 52 4.26 7.01 -5.91
N ASP A 53 5.07 6.48 -6.82
CA ASP A 53 6.27 5.71 -6.45
C ASP A 53 7.37 6.60 -5.89
N GLU A 54 7.41 7.88 -6.27
CA GLU A 54 8.42 8.84 -5.80
C GLU A 54 8.24 9.14 -4.32
N HIS A 55 6.98 9.30 -3.89
CA HIS A 55 6.64 9.61 -2.51
C HIS A 55 6.25 8.37 -1.69
N GLY A 56 6.05 7.21 -2.33
CA GLY A 56 5.57 6.00 -1.65
C GLY A 56 4.15 6.18 -1.13
N GLU A 57 3.31 6.81 -1.95
CA GLU A 57 1.93 7.16 -1.62
C GLU A 57 0.97 6.58 -2.65
N PHE A 58 -0.31 6.48 -2.29
CA PHE A 58 -1.35 6.04 -3.19
C PHE A 58 -2.69 6.70 -2.85
N VAL A 59 -3.59 6.71 -3.82
CA VAL A 59 -4.96 7.21 -3.68
C VAL A 59 -5.95 6.17 -4.19
N ILE A 60 -7.15 6.15 -3.60
CA ILE A 60 -8.27 5.37 -4.12
C ILE A 60 -9.15 6.27 -4.97
N LEU A 61 -9.35 5.92 -6.24
CA LEU A 61 -9.95 6.78 -7.27
C LEU A 61 -11.48 6.74 -7.29
N THR A 62 -12.11 6.80 -6.12
CA THR A 62 -13.58 6.79 -5.99
C THR A 62 -14.19 8.17 -5.75
N ASP A 63 -13.37 9.15 -5.37
CA ASP A 63 -13.84 10.46 -4.91
C ASP A 63 -13.20 11.62 -5.68
N LYS A 64 -13.90 12.77 -5.72
CA LYS A 64 -13.39 14.00 -6.36
C LYS A 64 -12.18 14.62 -5.63
N ASN A 65 -11.90 14.13 -4.42
CA ASN A 65 -10.82 14.54 -3.55
C ASN A 65 -10.43 13.32 -2.71
N PRO A 66 -9.60 12.42 -3.27
CA PRO A 66 -9.26 11.18 -2.60
C PRO A 66 -8.24 11.44 -1.49
N ASP A 67 -8.38 10.73 -0.37
CA ASP A 67 -7.35 10.71 0.67
C ASP A 67 -6.04 10.14 0.08
N ILE A 68 -4.91 10.80 0.38
CA ILE A 68 -3.58 10.29 0.07
C ILE A 68 -3.12 9.42 1.23
N PHE A 69 -2.77 8.17 0.92
CA PHE A 69 -2.30 7.19 1.88
C PHE A 69 -0.82 6.88 1.64
N SER A 70 -0.06 6.69 2.72
CA SER A 70 1.28 6.14 2.62
C SER A 70 1.26 4.61 2.69
N PHE A 71 2.07 3.93 1.87
CA PHE A 71 2.25 2.49 2.01
C PHE A 71 2.87 2.09 3.36
N ASP A 72 3.65 3.00 3.96
CA ASP A 72 4.26 2.78 5.28
C ASP A 72 3.20 2.68 6.40
N ASP A 73 2.01 3.23 6.18
CA ASP A 73 0.90 3.20 7.14
C ASP A 73 0.02 1.94 7.03
N ILE A 74 0.25 1.10 6.03
CA ILE A 74 -0.51 -0.15 5.87
C ILE A 74 -0.12 -1.15 6.95
N ALA A 75 -1.05 -1.45 7.85
CA ALA A 75 -0.91 -2.50 8.86
C ALA A 75 -1.07 -3.89 8.23
N SER A 76 -2.17 -4.12 7.50
CA SER A 76 -2.46 -5.39 6.81
C SER A 76 -3.32 -5.17 5.58
N TYR A 77 -3.33 -6.16 4.69
CA TYR A 77 -4.14 -6.12 3.47
C TYR A 77 -4.51 -7.54 3.05
N ASN A 78 -5.69 -7.70 2.44
CA ASN A 78 -6.20 -8.99 2.00
C ASN A 78 -7.25 -8.80 0.89
N VAL A 79 -7.48 -9.88 0.14
CA VAL A 79 -8.60 -10.00 -0.79
C VAL A 79 -9.63 -10.92 -0.18
N ASP A 80 -10.89 -10.50 -0.20
CA ASP A 80 -12.01 -11.28 0.32
C ASP A 80 -13.03 -11.57 -0.78
N LEU A 81 -13.50 -12.81 -0.80
CA LEU A 81 -14.60 -13.26 -1.65
C LEU A 81 -15.89 -13.31 -0.85
N LYS A 82 -16.92 -12.64 -1.36
CA LYS A 82 -18.30 -12.95 -0.97
C LYS A 82 -18.75 -14.12 -1.80
N THR A 83 -19.21 -15.16 -1.12
CA THR A 83 -19.69 -16.37 -1.78
C THR A 83 -21.08 -16.75 -1.31
N GLN A 84 -21.81 -17.44 -2.17
CA GLN A 84 -23.10 -18.04 -1.84
C GLN A 84 -23.05 -19.53 -2.20
N TYR A 85 -23.48 -20.37 -1.25
CA TYR A 85 -23.64 -21.80 -1.50
C TYR A 85 -24.66 -22.06 -2.60
N LEU A 86 -24.37 -23.02 -3.46
CA LEU A 86 -25.23 -23.48 -4.53
C LEU A 86 -25.75 -24.88 -4.22
N SER A 87 -27.07 -25.02 -4.15
CA SER A 87 -27.71 -26.32 -4.13
C SER A 87 -27.49 -27.07 -5.46
N GLU A 88 -27.68 -28.40 -5.45
CA GLU A 88 -27.63 -29.19 -6.69
C GLU A 88 -28.63 -28.71 -7.75
N GLU A 89 -29.82 -28.27 -7.33
CA GLU A 89 -30.82 -27.75 -8.25
C GLU A 89 -30.37 -26.44 -8.91
N GLU A 90 -29.75 -25.54 -8.15
CA GLU A 90 -29.24 -24.27 -8.67
C GLU A 90 -28.05 -24.47 -9.59
N ARG A 91 -27.19 -25.46 -9.32
CA ARG A 91 -26.09 -25.84 -10.24
C ARG A 91 -26.62 -26.35 -11.57
N LYS A 92 -27.66 -27.21 -11.54
CA LYS A 92 -28.29 -27.74 -12.76
C LYS A 92 -28.99 -26.65 -13.57
N LYS A 93 -29.57 -25.64 -12.90
CA LYS A 93 -30.23 -24.49 -13.55
C LYS A 93 -29.24 -23.48 -14.15
N ASN A 94 -28.02 -23.39 -13.63
CA ASN A 94 -26.99 -22.44 -14.06
C ASN A 94 -25.87 -23.13 -14.86
N THR A 95 -26.18 -23.60 -16.08
CA THR A 95 -25.22 -24.33 -16.93
C THR A 95 -23.95 -23.53 -17.26
N GLY A 96 -24.06 -22.22 -17.45
CA GLY A 96 -22.91 -21.32 -17.67
C GLY A 96 -21.97 -21.20 -16.45
N LEU A 97 -22.46 -21.53 -15.25
CA LEU A 97 -21.69 -21.46 -14.02
C LEU A 97 -20.79 -22.69 -13.86
N SER A 98 -21.10 -23.80 -14.53
CA SER A 98 -20.22 -24.99 -14.54
C SER A 98 -18.89 -24.70 -15.22
N GLY A 99 -18.90 -24.07 -16.40
CA GLY A 99 -17.66 -23.71 -17.12
C GLY A 99 -16.83 -22.71 -16.34
N LEU A 100 -17.46 -21.70 -15.76
CA LEU A 100 -16.80 -20.73 -14.88
C LEU A 100 -16.15 -21.41 -13.66
N LEU A 101 -16.86 -22.32 -12.98
CA LEU A 101 -16.29 -23.04 -11.84
C LEU A 101 -15.14 -23.94 -12.25
N ASP A 102 -15.25 -24.64 -13.39
CA ASP A 102 -14.16 -25.49 -13.87
C ASP A 102 -12.92 -24.65 -14.25
N TYR A 103 -13.11 -23.43 -14.80
CA TYR A 103 -12.04 -22.47 -15.04
C TYR A 103 -11.39 -21.97 -13.72
N LEU A 104 -12.19 -21.49 -12.77
CA LEU A 104 -11.69 -20.95 -11.49
C LEU A 104 -11.03 -22.03 -10.60
N LEU A 105 -11.44 -23.29 -10.75
CA LEU A 105 -10.88 -24.44 -10.04
C LEU A 105 -9.73 -25.11 -10.80
N SER A 106 -9.37 -24.60 -11.98
CA SER A 106 -8.26 -25.15 -12.75
C SER A 106 -6.93 -24.90 -12.02
N ASP A 107 -6.00 -25.86 -12.16
CA ASP A 107 -4.66 -25.74 -11.62
C ASP A 107 -3.94 -24.49 -12.17
N ASP A 108 -4.21 -24.14 -13.43
CA ASP A 108 -3.69 -22.93 -14.08
C ASP A 108 -4.14 -21.67 -13.33
N PHE A 109 -5.45 -21.53 -13.08
CA PHE A 109 -5.99 -20.35 -12.39
C PHE A 109 -5.42 -20.19 -10.98
N GLY A 110 -5.37 -21.27 -10.19
CA GLY A 110 -4.80 -21.24 -8.85
C GLY A 110 -3.30 -20.88 -8.84
N SER A 111 -2.55 -21.36 -9.84
CA SER A 111 -1.13 -21.05 -9.98
C SER A 111 -0.85 -19.61 -10.41
N ARG A 112 -1.77 -18.99 -11.17
CA ARG A 112 -1.69 -17.59 -11.62
C ARG A 112 -1.90 -16.60 -10.48
N PHE A 113 -2.73 -16.95 -9.48
CA PHE A 113 -3.08 -16.07 -8.36
C PHE A 113 -2.82 -16.74 -7.00
N PRO A 114 -1.58 -17.13 -6.68
CA PRO A 114 -1.27 -17.97 -5.53
C PRO A 114 -1.51 -17.26 -4.17
N ASP A 115 -1.45 -15.94 -4.17
CA ASP A 115 -1.65 -15.10 -2.99
C ASP A 115 -3.14 -14.73 -2.78
N LEU A 116 -4.04 -15.09 -3.70
CA LEU A 116 -5.45 -14.72 -3.68
C LEU A 116 -6.36 -15.88 -3.23
N PRO A 117 -7.54 -15.58 -2.64
CA PRO A 117 -8.50 -16.60 -2.24
C PRO A 117 -9.03 -17.40 -3.44
N SER A 118 -9.14 -18.71 -3.25
CA SER A 118 -9.76 -19.63 -4.21
C SER A 118 -11.25 -19.84 -3.91
N VAL A 119 -12.00 -20.21 -4.95
CA VAL A 119 -13.42 -20.59 -4.83
C VAL A 119 -13.54 -22.10 -4.71
N SER A 120 -14.59 -22.58 -4.04
CA SER A 120 -14.93 -24.00 -3.99
C SER A 120 -16.10 -24.34 -4.91
N ARG A 121 -16.15 -25.59 -5.40
CA ARG A 121 -17.09 -26.11 -6.42
C ARG A 121 -18.58 -25.93 -6.12
N ASN A 122 -18.95 -25.67 -4.87
CA ASN A 122 -20.34 -25.48 -4.45
C ASN A 122 -20.67 -24.02 -4.11
N TYR A 123 -19.82 -23.07 -4.50
CA TYR A 123 -19.99 -21.67 -4.18
C TYR A 123 -19.90 -20.83 -5.45
N LYS A 124 -20.80 -19.85 -5.59
CA LYS A 124 -20.63 -18.77 -6.57
C LYS A 124 -20.05 -17.54 -5.90
N ILE A 125 -19.22 -16.80 -6.62
CA ILE A 125 -18.76 -15.47 -6.19
C ILE A 125 -19.93 -14.49 -6.36
N THR A 126 -20.32 -13.82 -5.28
CA THR A 126 -21.34 -12.76 -5.27
C THR A 126 -20.73 -11.37 -5.11
N GLY A 127 -19.42 -11.31 -4.89
CA GLY A 127 -18.63 -10.08 -4.92
C GLY A 127 -17.20 -10.36 -4.49
N MET A 128 -16.32 -9.41 -4.76
CA MET A 128 -14.92 -9.45 -4.37
C MET A 128 -14.48 -8.04 -3.98
N TYR A 129 -13.69 -7.95 -2.93
CA TYR A 129 -13.14 -6.68 -2.48
C TYR A 129 -11.72 -6.84 -1.97
N PHE A 130 -10.91 -5.81 -2.22
CA PHE A 130 -9.59 -5.65 -1.65
C PHE A 130 -9.70 -4.77 -0.41
N GLN A 131 -9.14 -5.23 0.70
CA GLN A 131 -9.19 -4.53 1.97
C GLN A 131 -7.79 -4.12 2.38
N ILE A 132 -7.64 -2.86 2.76
CA ILE A 132 -6.43 -2.30 3.33
C ILE A 132 -6.78 -1.81 4.73
N ASN A 133 -6.06 -2.29 5.74
CA ASN A 133 -6.17 -1.82 7.11
C ASN A 133 -4.93 -0.99 7.43
N PHE A 134 -5.14 0.21 7.94
CA PHE A 134 -4.07 1.14 8.30
C PHE A 134 -3.74 1.03 9.78
N LYS A 135 -2.56 1.53 10.16
CA LYS A 135 -2.23 1.75 11.57
C LYS A 135 -3.24 2.73 12.17
N ALA A 136 -3.58 2.54 13.44
CA ALA A 136 -4.55 3.39 14.13
C ALA A 136 -4.18 4.87 13.98
N ASN A 137 -5.10 5.64 13.42
CA ASN A 137 -4.94 7.07 13.20
C ASN A 137 -6.27 7.76 13.52
N PRO A 138 -6.32 8.73 14.46
CA PRO A 138 -7.55 9.40 14.84
C PRO A 138 -8.15 10.28 13.72
N PHE A 139 -7.41 10.57 12.66
CA PHE A 139 -7.81 11.48 11.58
C PHE A 139 -7.98 10.81 10.21
N HIS A 140 -7.72 9.50 10.09
CA HIS A 140 -7.87 8.76 8.84
C HIS A 140 -8.72 7.51 9.02
N ALA A 141 -9.26 7.01 7.92
CA ALA A 141 -9.97 5.73 7.91
C ALA A 141 -9.01 4.61 8.35
N GLU A 142 -9.34 3.90 9.43
CA GLU A 142 -8.60 2.72 9.88
C GLU A 142 -8.63 1.58 8.85
N LYS A 143 -9.58 1.65 7.92
CA LYS A 143 -9.82 0.64 6.90
C LYS A 143 -10.40 1.25 5.63
N VAL A 144 -9.86 0.83 4.50
CA VAL A 144 -10.38 1.13 3.16
C VAL A 144 -10.73 -0.17 2.46
N ARG A 145 -11.87 -0.15 1.74
CA ARG A 145 -12.35 -1.26 0.92
C ARG A 145 -12.48 -0.79 -0.51
N ILE A 146 -11.84 -1.51 -1.42
CA ILE A 146 -11.92 -1.31 -2.86
C ILE A 146 -12.77 -2.45 -3.43
N ASP A 147 -13.90 -2.12 -4.03
CA ASP A 147 -14.79 -3.12 -4.62
C ASP A 147 -14.27 -3.52 -6.00
N MET A 148 -13.73 -4.74 -6.09
CA MET A 148 -13.18 -5.33 -7.32
C MET A 148 -14.28 -5.96 -8.17
N LEU A 149 -15.30 -6.49 -7.49
CA LEU A 149 -16.51 -7.00 -8.08
C LEU A 149 -17.67 -6.67 -7.12
N PRO A 150 -18.42 -5.57 -7.35
CA PRO A 150 -19.38 -5.06 -6.36
C PRO A 150 -20.63 -5.94 -6.21
N SER A 151 -20.94 -6.75 -7.22
CA SER A 151 -22.10 -7.63 -7.24
C SER A 151 -21.79 -8.95 -7.95
N TRP A 152 -22.71 -9.90 -7.83
CA TRP A 152 -22.62 -11.16 -8.56
C TRP A 152 -22.40 -10.93 -10.06
N SER A 153 -21.47 -11.70 -10.63
CA SER A 153 -21.26 -11.82 -12.08
C SER A 153 -21.19 -13.29 -12.48
N ASN A 154 -21.69 -13.58 -13.68
CA ASN A 154 -21.54 -14.86 -14.37
C ASN A 154 -20.56 -14.75 -15.55
N SER A 155 -19.87 -13.62 -15.68
CA SER A 155 -18.88 -13.36 -16.72
C SER A 155 -17.49 -13.78 -16.24
N GLU A 156 -16.92 -14.79 -16.90
CA GLU A 156 -15.53 -15.22 -16.65
C GLU A 156 -14.55 -14.06 -16.80
N VAL A 157 -14.75 -13.23 -17.83
CA VAL A 157 -13.90 -12.07 -18.11
C VAL A 157 -13.97 -11.01 -17.01
N GLU A 158 -15.14 -10.74 -16.45
CA GLU A 158 -15.27 -9.77 -15.35
C GLU A 158 -14.61 -10.28 -14.07
N ILE A 159 -14.81 -11.57 -13.76
CA ILE A 159 -14.17 -12.19 -12.60
C ILE A 159 -12.66 -12.22 -12.77
N GLU A 160 -12.16 -12.65 -13.94
CA GLU A 160 -10.72 -12.70 -14.21
C GLU A 160 -10.07 -11.31 -14.12
N LYS A 161 -10.69 -10.26 -14.70
CA LYS A 161 -10.20 -8.88 -14.56
C LYS A 161 -10.12 -8.44 -13.10
N ALA A 162 -11.13 -8.75 -12.32
CA ALA A 162 -11.15 -8.42 -10.90
C ALA A 162 -10.01 -9.16 -10.16
N TYR A 163 -9.72 -10.42 -10.49
CA TYR A 163 -8.60 -11.19 -9.93
C TYR A 163 -7.24 -10.61 -10.33
N ILE A 164 -7.07 -10.26 -11.61
CA ILE A 164 -5.85 -9.62 -12.14
C ILE A 164 -5.59 -8.31 -11.39
N CYS A 165 -6.56 -7.40 -11.37
CA CYS A 165 -6.42 -6.12 -10.69
C CYS A 165 -6.13 -6.29 -9.19
N SER A 166 -6.83 -7.23 -8.53
CA SER A 166 -6.58 -7.56 -7.13
C SER A 166 -5.15 -8.07 -6.88
N ASN A 167 -4.64 -8.92 -7.77
CA ASN A 167 -3.28 -9.43 -7.68
C ASN A 167 -2.25 -8.34 -7.93
N ASP A 168 -2.46 -7.47 -8.92
CA ASP A 168 -1.54 -6.38 -9.23
C ASP A 168 -1.40 -5.41 -8.04
N ILE A 169 -2.51 -5.07 -7.38
CA ILE A 169 -2.50 -4.27 -6.14
C ILE A 169 -1.81 -5.05 -5.01
N TYR A 170 -2.08 -6.35 -4.87
CA TYR A 170 -1.45 -7.18 -3.85
C TYR A 170 0.08 -7.21 -4.00
N GLN A 171 0.57 -7.43 -5.22
CA GLN A 171 2.01 -7.45 -5.50
C GLN A 171 2.62 -6.07 -5.32
N CYS A 172 1.96 -4.99 -5.77
CA CYS A 172 2.41 -3.63 -5.56
C CYS A 172 2.68 -3.31 -4.07
N ILE A 173 1.72 -3.64 -3.19
CA ILE A 173 1.88 -3.40 -1.75
C ILE A 173 2.97 -4.31 -1.16
N LYS A 174 3.06 -5.56 -1.62
CA LYS A 174 4.06 -6.54 -1.17
C LYS A 174 5.48 -6.09 -1.53
N GLU A 175 5.70 -5.70 -2.78
CA GLU A 175 6.96 -5.16 -3.30
C GLU A 175 7.42 -3.97 -2.46
N TYR A 176 6.55 -2.98 -2.26
CA TYR A 176 6.88 -1.82 -1.44
C TYR A 176 7.32 -2.22 -0.03
N LYS A 177 6.58 -3.12 0.63
CA LYS A 177 6.92 -3.60 1.98
C LYS A 177 8.25 -4.37 2.01
N GLU A 178 8.59 -5.09 0.96
CA GLU A 178 9.86 -5.81 0.85
C GLU A 178 11.04 -4.86 0.59
N GLU A 179 10.86 -3.84 -0.25
CA GLU A 179 11.84 -2.79 -0.52
C GLU A 179 12.13 -1.95 0.73
N SER A 180 11.09 -1.46 1.43
CA SER A 180 11.28 -0.69 2.66
C SER A 180 11.99 -1.52 3.73
N ARG A 181 11.69 -2.83 3.83
CA ARG A 181 12.41 -3.73 4.75
C ARG A 181 13.87 -3.91 4.34
N SER A 182 14.15 -4.03 3.05
CA SER A 182 15.50 -4.21 2.51
C SER A 182 16.36 -2.98 2.73
N MET A 183 15.82 -1.77 2.50
CA MET A 183 16.50 -0.51 2.82
C MET A 183 16.76 -0.36 4.32
N ARG A 184 15.77 -0.65 5.18
CA ARG A 184 15.93 -0.61 6.64
C ARG A 184 16.97 -1.62 7.12
N ARG A 185 17.02 -2.82 6.54
CA ARG A 185 18.07 -3.82 6.83
C ARG A 185 19.45 -3.35 6.39
N ALA A 186 19.58 -2.78 5.19
CA ALA A 186 20.85 -2.25 4.70
C ALA A 186 21.40 -1.12 5.60
N GLN A 187 20.52 -0.23 6.07
CA GLN A 187 20.87 0.81 7.05
C GLN A 187 21.25 0.24 8.42
N ALA A 188 20.53 -0.78 8.90
CA ALA A 188 20.86 -1.46 10.16
C ALA A 188 22.20 -2.21 10.10
N THR A 189 22.55 -2.83 8.97
CA THR A 189 23.87 -3.44 8.76
C THR A 189 24.97 -2.41 8.48
N GLY A 190 24.61 -1.23 7.97
CA GLY A 190 25.50 -0.08 7.83
C GLY A 190 25.80 0.63 9.16
N ALA A 191 24.98 0.43 10.19
CA ALA A 191 25.20 1.00 11.52
C ALA A 191 26.35 0.33 12.30
N ASP A 192 26.75 -0.89 11.95
CA ASP A 192 27.90 -1.60 12.57
C ASP A 192 29.23 -1.27 11.88
N ASN A 193 29.19 -0.69 10.66
CA ASN A 193 30.36 -0.15 9.94
C ASN A 193 30.37 1.39 9.85
N GLY A 194 29.32 2.06 10.34
CA GLY A 194 29.13 3.51 10.26
C GLY A 194 30.06 4.32 11.15
N ALA A 195 30.61 3.71 12.21
CA ALA A 195 31.65 4.35 13.03
C ALA A 195 33.00 4.45 12.29
N ALA A 196 33.34 3.46 11.44
CA ALA A 196 34.60 3.43 10.72
C ALA A 196 34.57 4.23 9.40
N ALA A 197 33.46 4.16 8.65
CA ALA A 197 33.30 4.89 7.39
C ALA A 197 33.08 6.40 7.61
N GLY A 198 32.30 6.79 8.63
CA GLY A 198 32.11 8.19 9.01
C GLY A 198 33.39 8.85 9.53
N GLY A 199 34.22 8.08 10.25
CA GLY A 199 35.51 8.57 10.74
C GLY A 199 36.53 8.83 9.62
N MET A 200 36.57 8.00 8.59
CA MET A 200 37.52 8.17 7.49
C MET A 200 37.21 9.41 6.63
N GLU A 201 35.93 9.68 6.37
CA GLU A 201 35.50 10.87 5.61
C GLU A 201 35.74 12.17 6.41
N GLN A 202 35.51 12.15 7.72
CA GLN A 202 35.82 13.27 8.61
C GLN A 202 37.33 13.54 8.71
N ILE A 203 38.17 12.50 8.75
CA ILE A 203 39.64 12.64 8.75
C ILE A 203 40.12 13.26 7.42
N LYS A 204 39.49 12.91 6.29
CA LYS A 204 39.80 13.50 4.98
C LYS A 204 39.48 14.99 4.93
N GLN A 205 38.31 15.40 5.41
CA GLN A 205 37.92 16.81 5.52
C GLN A 205 38.84 17.60 6.47
N LEU A 206 39.23 17.01 7.61
CA LEU A 206 40.19 17.63 8.52
C LEU A 206 41.56 17.83 7.87
N LYS A 207 41.99 16.90 7.02
CA LYS A 207 43.27 17.02 6.30
C LYS A 207 43.22 18.17 5.28
N GLU A 208 42.11 18.32 4.57
CA GLU A 208 41.91 19.42 3.62
C GLU A 208 41.94 20.78 4.33
N LEU A 209 41.33 20.90 5.51
CA LEU A 209 41.39 22.12 6.32
C LEU A 209 42.81 22.43 6.82
N LEU A 210 43.59 21.41 7.17
CA LEU A 210 44.99 21.57 7.55
C LEU A 210 45.85 22.03 6.36
N ASP A 211 45.66 21.40 5.20
CA ASP A 211 46.39 21.73 3.96
C ASP A 211 46.04 23.14 3.47
N MET A 212 44.83 23.63 3.74
CA MET A 212 44.39 25.02 3.52
C MET A 212 44.88 26.02 4.58
N GLY A 213 45.51 25.55 5.67
CA GLY A 213 45.93 26.39 6.79
C GLY A 213 44.79 26.94 7.65
N ALA A 214 43.59 26.36 7.56
CA ALA A 214 42.42 26.76 8.34
C ALA A 214 42.44 26.19 9.77
N ILE A 215 43.18 25.09 9.99
CA ILE A 215 43.48 24.52 11.30
C ILE A 215 44.97 24.23 11.43
N THR A 216 45.45 24.11 12.66
CA THR A 216 46.84 23.76 12.97
C THR A 216 47.06 22.25 13.05
N GLN A 217 48.32 21.81 12.96
CA GLN A 217 48.69 20.39 13.07
C GLN A 217 48.21 19.76 14.39
N ASP A 218 48.32 20.50 15.51
CA ASP A 218 47.90 20.03 16.83
C ASP A 218 46.36 19.85 16.92
N GLU A 219 45.59 20.73 16.27
CA GLU A 219 44.13 20.62 16.19
C GLU A 219 43.67 19.46 15.32
N PHE A 220 44.39 19.22 14.20
CA PHE A 220 44.16 18.06 13.35
C PHE A 220 44.41 16.75 14.13
N ASP A 221 45.55 16.63 14.80
CA ASP A 221 45.92 15.40 15.51
C ASP A 221 45.01 15.12 16.71
N THR A 222 44.55 16.17 17.41
CA THR A 222 43.58 16.02 18.51
C THR A 222 42.23 15.51 18.00
N LYS A 223 41.70 16.11 16.93
CA LYS A 223 40.40 15.70 16.35
C LYS A 223 40.49 14.33 15.67
N LYS A 224 41.61 14.00 15.04
CA LYS A 224 41.86 12.67 14.45
C LYS A 224 41.86 11.58 15.53
N LYS A 225 42.49 11.80 16.68
CA LYS A 225 42.46 10.84 17.80
C LYS A 225 41.05 10.66 18.37
N GLN A 226 40.28 11.75 18.51
CA GLN A 226 38.88 11.68 18.93
C GLN A 226 38.02 10.86 17.95
N ILE A 227 38.22 11.04 16.64
CA ILE A 227 37.51 10.28 15.61
C ILE A 227 37.91 8.79 15.60
N LEU A 228 39.18 8.48 15.88
CA LEU A 228 39.69 7.11 15.94
C LEU A 228 39.48 6.43 17.32
N GLY A 229 38.98 7.17 18.32
CA GLY A 229 38.76 6.66 19.69
C GLY A 229 40.05 6.30 20.44
N LEU A 230 41.16 7.01 20.20
CA LEU A 230 42.51 6.75 20.74
C LEU A 230 42.96 7.77 21.80
#